data_AF-A0A379W5N6-F1
#
_entry.id   AF-A0A379W5N6-F1
#
_cell.length_a   1.000
_cell.length_b   1.000
_cell.length_c   1.000
_cell.angle_alpha   90.00
_cell.angle_beta   90.00
_cell.angle_gamma   90.00
#
_symmetry.space_group_name_H-M   'P 1'
#
loop_
_entity.id
_entity.type
_entity.pdbx_description
1 polymer ?
#
loop_
_entity_poly.entity_id
_entity_poly.type
_entity_poly.pdbx_seq_one_letter_code
_entity_poly.pdbx_strand_id
1 'polypeptide(L)'
;MYGHMPETFTASNGAEFKRPLVVGEPHRRRTRIPIFETNEYWVMVNSFNTGNYGGCPMNQMAAMDDFTALYNDHPSGKVATDIGLPVGKRWWAGDSLLKGSTLYWQYKDLKTGKDYSMSENPGNYYLQLCLTTSRSGLNIALSSDAWNADKSAAVAKKGETIPMTVTVTNDAGSRRPGWPYC
;
A
#
# COMPACT_ATOMS: atom_id res chain seq x y z
N MET A 1 -23.98 -22.64 5.39
CA MET A 1 -24.11 -21.18 5.31
C MET A 1 -22.85 -20.62 5.94
N TYR A 2 -21.88 -20.14 5.13
CA TYR A 2 -20.64 -19.58 5.68
C TYR A 2 -20.94 -18.22 6.31
N GLY A 3 -20.39 -17.98 7.49
CA GLY A 3 -20.66 -16.80 8.31
C GLY A 3 -20.34 -15.51 7.55
N HIS A 4 -21.14 -14.47 7.82
CA HIS A 4 -20.87 -13.13 7.31
C HIS A 4 -19.42 -12.75 7.57
N MET A 5 -18.70 -12.35 6.51
CA MET A 5 -17.37 -11.76 6.65
C MET A 5 -17.45 -10.62 7.68
N PRO A 6 -16.56 -10.58 8.68
CA PRO A 6 -16.59 -9.50 9.65
C PRO A 6 -16.28 -8.16 8.97
N GLU A 7 -16.97 -7.09 9.38
CA GLU A 7 -16.78 -5.74 8.83
C GLU A 7 -15.34 -5.24 8.99
N THR A 8 -14.67 -5.68 10.06
CA THR A 8 -13.25 -5.44 10.32
C THR A 8 -12.58 -6.70 10.86
N PHE A 9 -11.27 -6.83 10.63
CA PHE A 9 -10.47 -7.91 11.19
C PHE A 9 -9.04 -7.42 11.42
N THR A 10 -8.31 -8.05 12.32
CA THR A 10 -6.98 -7.60 12.76
C THR A 10 -5.96 -8.72 12.56
N ALA A 11 -4.81 -8.41 11.97
CA ALA A 11 -3.66 -9.31 11.93
C ALA A 11 -2.81 -9.18 13.21
N SER A 12 -1.98 -10.18 13.48
CA SER A 12 -1.11 -10.25 14.66
C SER A 12 -0.10 -9.11 14.78
N ASN A 13 0.19 -8.39 13.70
CA ASN A 13 1.01 -7.17 13.71
C ASN A 13 0.24 -5.91 14.15
N GLY A 14 -1.04 -6.04 14.53
CA GLY A 14 -1.92 -4.95 14.94
C GLY A 14 -2.54 -4.17 13.78
N ALA A 15 -2.34 -4.59 12.52
CA ALA A 15 -3.01 -4.00 11.38
C ALA A 15 -4.50 -4.38 11.39
N GLU A 16 -5.38 -3.38 11.49
CA GLU A 16 -6.83 -3.55 11.42
C GLU A 16 -7.32 -3.17 10.01
N PHE A 17 -8.03 -4.10 9.36
CA PHE A 17 -8.53 -3.98 8.00
C PHE A 17 -10.03 -3.78 7.98
N LYS A 18 -10.51 -3.04 6.99
CA LYS A 18 -11.92 -3.04 6.57
C LYS A 18 -12.13 -4.19 5.61
N ARG A 19 -13.31 -4.82 5.66
CA ARG A 19 -13.68 -5.76 4.59
C ARG A 19 -13.61 -5.07 3.22
N PRO A 20 -13.01 -5.71 2.20
CA PRO A 20 -13.05 -5.18 0.85
C PRO A 20 -14.49 -5.04 0.36
N LEU A 21 -14.74 -4.04 -0.47
CA LEU A 21 -16.06 -3.82 -1.03
C LEU A 21 -16.39 -4.90 -2.07
N VAL A 22 -17.63 -5.37 -2.03
CA VAL A 22 -18.18 -6.35 -2.99
C VAL A 22 -18.99 -5.66 -4.08
N VAL A 23 -19.19 -6.33 -5.21
CA VAL A 23 -20.03 -5.81 -6.31
C VAL A 23 -21.47 -5.66 -5.82
N GLY A 24 -22.00 -4.44 -5.91
CA GLY A 24 -23.36 -4.09 -5.45
C GLY A 24 -23.35 -2.99 -4.39
N GLU A 25 -22.22 -2.81 -3.69
CA GLU A 25 -22.04 -1.71 -2.75
C GLU A 25 -21.76 -0.39 -3.49
N PRO A 26 -22.31 0.74 -3.03
CA PRO A 26 -22.12 2.04 -3.68
C PRO A 26 -20.66 2.48 -3.55
N HIS A 27 -19.85 2.20 -4.57
CA HIS A 27 -18.50 2.72 -4.69
C HIS A 27 -18.32 3.51 -5.99
N ARG A 28 -17.86 4.76 -5.89
CA ARG A 28 -17.61 5.62 -7.05
C ARG A 28 -16.28 5.25 -7.71
N ARG A 29 -16.17 4.27 -8.64
CA ARG A 29 -15.04 4.15 -9.62
C ARG A 29 -15.22 3.03 -10.66
N ARG A 30 -14.52 3.21 -11.79
CA ARG A 30 -14.89 2.80 -13.17
C ARG A 30 -14.17 1.57 -13.78
N THR A 31 -13.41 0.77 -13.03
CA THR A 31 -12.77 -0.42 -13.63
C THR A 31 -12.87 -1.60 -12.69
N ARG A 32 -13.92 -2.40 -12.89
CA ARG A 32 -14.25 -3.57 -12.08
C ARG A 32 -14.24 -4.79 -12.99
N ILE A 33 -13.30 -5.71 -12.78
CA ILE A 33 -13.53 -7.08 -13.20
C ILE A 33 -13.83 -7.85 -11.91
N PRO A 34 -15.04 -8.44 -11.79
CA PRO A 34 -15.35 -9.24 -10.63
C PRO A 34 -14.69 -10.62 -10.73
N ILE A 35 -14.28 -11.15 -9.58
CA ILE A 35 -14.08 -12.60 -9.40
C ILE A 35 -15.17 -13.12 -8.47
N PHE A 36 -15.70 -14.30 -8.77
CA PHE A 36 -16.63 -14.96 -7.86
C PHE A 36 -15.87 -15.99 -7.03
N GLU A 37 -15.76 -15.72 -5.73
CA GLU A 37 -15.08 -16.58 -4.75
C GLU A 37 -15.71 -16.34 -3.38
N THR A 38 -15.60 -17.30 -2.46
CA THR A 38 -16.17 -17.20 -1.11
C THR A 38 -17.66 -16.81 -1.08
N ASN A 39 -18.40 -17.17 -2.15
CA ASN A 39 -19.81 -16.83 -2.42
C ASN A 39 -20.11 -15.34 -2.67
N GLU A 40 -19.09 -14.54 -2.98
CA GLU A 40 -19.21 -13.10 -3.24
C GLU A 40 -18.52 -12.69 -4.55
N TYR A 41 -18.95 -11.57 -5.12
CA TYR A 41 -18.29 -10.94 -6.26
C TYR A 41 -17.31 -9.88 -5.77
N TRP A 42 -16.02 -10.19 -5.82
CA TRP A 42 -14.95 -9.33 -5.33
C TRP A 42 -14.49 -8.35 -6.39
N VAL A 43 -14.25 -7.10 -5.99
CA VAL A 43 -13.75 -6.05 -6.87
C VAL A 43 -12.23 -6.15 -7.00
N MET A 44 -11.75 -6.25 -8.23
CA MET A 44 -10.34 -6.08 -8.53
C MET A 44 -10.06 -4.73 -9.20
N VAL A 45 -8.88 -4.17 -8.95
CA VAL A 45 -8.41 -2.90 -9.51
C VAL A 45 -7.24 -3.11 -10.47
N ASN A 46 -7.15 -2.26 -11.49
CA ASN A 46 -6.05 -2.27 -12.48
C ASN A 46 -5.08 -1.08 -12.33
N SER A 47 -5.42 -0.11 -11.48
CA SER A 47 -4.60 1.05 -11.15
C SER A 47 -5.07 1.65 -9.83
N PHE A 48 -4.14 2.20 -9.05
CA PHE A 48 -4.45 2.88 -7.79
C PHE A 48 -3.59 4.12 -7.55
N ASN A 49 -2.38 4.12 -8.10
CA ASN A 49 -1.41 5.22 -8.04
C ASN A 49 -1.75 6.42 -8.94
N THR A 50 -2.80 6.32 -9.76
CA THR A 50 -3.30 7.41 -10.61
C THR A 50 -4.77 7.67 -10.29
N GLY A 51 -5.19 8.93 -10.29
CA GLY A 51 -6.61 9.32 -10.31
C GLY A 51 -7.53 8.80 -9.20
N ASN A 52 -7.02 8.42 -8.02
CA ASN A 52 -7.75 7.80 -6.91
C ASN A 52 -8.46 6.47 -7.27
N TYR A 53 -8.02 5.72 -8.30
CA TYR A 53 -8.77 4.56 -8.83
C TYR A 53 -8.78 3.28 -7.97
N GLY A 54 -8.08 3.27 -6.83
CA GLY A 54 -8.04 2.13 -5.90
C GLY A 54 -9.29 1.95 -5.02
N GLY A 55 -9.34 0.85 -4.27
CA GLY A 55 -10.37 0.56 -3.27
C GLY A 55 -10.31 1.46 -2.02
N CYS A 56 -9.15 2.08 -1.78
CA CYS A 56 -8.92 3.09 -0.74
C CYS A 56 -7.83 4.08 -1.14
N PRO A 57 -7.71 5.21 -0.42
CA PRO A 57 -6.54 6.09 -0.50
C PRO A 57 -5.23 5.32 -0.27
N MET A 58 -4.15 5.76 -0.93
CA MET A 58 -2.87 5.05 -0.88
C MET A 58 -2.26 4.96 0.53
N ASN A 59 -2.50 5.96 1.38
CA ASN A 59 -2.08 5.93 2.79
C ASN A 59 -2.91 4.97 3.66
N GLN A 60 -4.00 4.40 3.16
CA GLN A 60 -4.80 3.37 3.83
C GLN A 60 -4.59 1.97 3.24
N MET A 61 -3.75 1.82 2.23
CA MET A 61 -3.47 0.51 1.67
C MET A 61 -2.66 -0.34 2.65
N ALA A 62 -3.00 -1.63 2.72
CA ALA A 62 -2.20 -2.63 3.41
C ALA A 62 -0.79 -2.73 2.78
N ALA A 63 0.22 -2.85 3.62
CA ALA A 63 1.61 -3.02 3.20
C ALA A 63 1.97 -4.52 3.10
N MET A 64 3.13 -4.84 2.53
CA MET A 64 3.61 -6.23 2.43
C MET A 64 3.72 -6.93 3.81
N ASP A 65 4.15 -6.19 4.84
CA ASP A 65 4.26 -6.70 6.20
C ASP A 65 2.89 -7.09 6.78
N ASP A 66 1.85 -6.33 6.46
CA ASP A 66 0.47 -6.65 6.88
C ASP A 66 -0.02 -7.94 6.25
N PHE A 67 0.21 -8.10 4.95
CA PHE A 67 -0.18 -9.32 4.25
C PHE A 67 0.63 -10.53 4.71
N THR A 68 1.87 -10.33 5.12
CA THR A 68 2.70 -11.38 5.70
C THR A 68 2.19 -11.79 7.08
N ALA A 69 1.83 -10.84 7.94
CA ALA A 69 1.18 -11.14 9.22
C ALA A 69 -0.15 -11.86 9.01
N LEU A 70 -1.01 -11.35 8.12
CA LEU A 70 -2.31 -11.96 7.80
C LEU A 70 -2.17 -13.40 7.26
N TYR A 71 -1.17 -13.65 6.41
CA TYR A 71 -0.87 -15.00 5.94
C TYR A 71 -0.38 -15.91 7.07
N ASN A 72 0.48 -15.42 7.96
CA ASN A 72 0.99 -16.23 9.06
C ASN A 72 -0.10 -16.60 10.07
N ASP A 73 -1.07 -15.71 10.28
CA ASP A 73 -2.25 -15.97 11.11
C ASP A 73 -3.19 -16.99 10.47
N HIS A 74 -3.29 -16.96 9.12
CA HIS A 74 -4.18 -17.81 8.34
C HIS A 74 -3.45 -18.51 7.17
N PRO A 75 -2.52 -19.45 7.45
CA PRO A 75 -1.63 -20.00 6.45
C PRO A 75 -2.35 -20.87 5.42
N SER A 76 -1.72 -21.07 4.27
CA SER A 76 -2.20 -21.95 3.20
C SER A 76 -3.60 -21.60 2.67
N GLY A 77 -3.94 -20.30 2.63
CA GLY A 77 -5.21 -19.82 2.11
C GLY A 77 -6.38 -19.94 3.07
N LYS A 78 -6.15 -20.29 4.34
CA LYS A 78 -7.19 -20.36 5.38
C LYS A 78 -7.95 -19.05 5.58
N VAL A 79 -7.36 -17.93 5.16
CA VAL A 79 -8.01 -16.62 5.16
C VAL A 79 -9.37 -16.63 4.43
N ALA A 80 -9.56 -17.52 3.45
CA ALA A 80 -10.83 -17.70 2.76
C ALA A 80 -11.91 -18.37 3.62
N THR A 81 -11.55 -19.36 4.44
CA THR A 81 -12.50 -20.05 5.33
C THR A 81 -12.69 -19.34 6.65
N ASP A 82 -11.63 -18.72 7.16
CA ASP A 82 -11.60 -18.12 8.49
C ASP A 82 -12.28 -16.76 8.51
N ILE A 83 -12.03 -15.93 7.47
CA ILE A 83 -12.54 -14.56 7.38
C ILE A 83 -13.15 -14.20 6.02
N GLY A 84 -13.29 -15.14 5.09
CA GLY A 84 -14.04 -14.93 3.84
C GLY A 84 -13.27 -14.26 2.71
N LEU A 85 -11.97 -13.93 2.87
CA LEU A 85 -11.20 -13.25 1.82
C LEU A 85 -10.90 -14.16 0.62
N PRO A 86 -10.96 -13.65 -0.61
CA PRO A 86 -10.62 -14.41 -1.80
C PRO A 86 -9.11 -14.67 -1.89
N VAL A 87 -8.74 -15.87 -2.33
CA VAL A 87 -7.34 -16.30 -2.50
C VAL A 87 -7.03 -16.71 -3.95
N GLY A 88 -8.00 -16.62 -4.85
CA GLY A 88 -7.83 -16.89 -6.29
C GLY A 88 -7.03 -15.84 -7.05
N LYS A 89 -6.75 -14.69 -6.42
CA LYS A 89 -5.94 -13.60 -6.97
C LYS A 89 -4.96 -13.07 -5.92
N ARG A 90 -3.96 -12.32 -6.41
CA ARG A 90 -2.93 -11.68 -5.56
C ARG A 90 -3.44 -10.36 -5.02
N TRP A 91 -2.95 -10.01 -3.83
CA TRP A 91 -3.25 -8.79 -3.11
C TRP A 91 -2.15 -7.76 -3.33
N TRP A 92 -2.52 -6.57 -3.77
CA TRP A 92 -1.59 -5.49 -4.07
C TRP A 92 -1.24 -4.71 -2.81
N ALA A 93 0.05 -4.62 -2.49
CA ALA A 93 0.56 -3.81 -1.39
C ALA A 93 0.70 -2.33 -1.76
N GLY A 94 0.47 -1.46 -0.78
CA GLY A 94 0.60 0.00 -0.92
C GLY A 94 2.04 0.49 -0.93
N ASP A 95 2.97 -0.31 -0.38
CA ASP A 95 4.41 -0.08 -0.42
C ASP A 95 5.05 -0.69 -1.68
N SER A 96 6.28 -0.27 -1.94
CA SER A 96 7.04 -0.67 -3.11
C SER A 96 8.50 -0.92 -2.75
N LEU A 97 9.15 -1.80 -3.51
CA LEU A 97 10.56 -2.12 -3.36
C LEU A 97 11.40 -1.26 -4.29
N LEU A 98 12.41 -0.58 -3.76
CA LEU A 98 13.44 0.05 -4.57
C LEU A 98 14.53 -0.99 -4.89
N LYS A 99 14.73 -1.30 -6.17
CA LYS A 99 15.79 -2.19 -6.65
C LYS A 99 16.69 -1.40 -7.60
N GLY A 100 17.87 -1.02 -7.13
CA GLY A 100 18.71 -0.05 -7.83
C GLY A 100 18.01 1.31 -7.87
N SER A 101 17.83 1.87 -9.06
CA SER A 101 17.10 3.13 -9.29
C SER A 101 15.64 2.92 -9.73
N THR A 102 15.15 1.68 -9.70
CA THR A 102 13.82 1.34 -10.23
C THR A 102 12.88 0.93 -9.10
N LEU A 103 11.67 1.49 -9.11
CA LEU A 103 10.60 1.14 -8.19
C LEU A 103 9.86 -0.11 -8.66
N TYR A 104 9.62 -1.06 -7.76
CA TYR A 104 8.88 -2.28 -8.02
C TYR A 104 7.62 -2.33 -7.15
N TRP A 105 6.48 -2.47 -7.81
CA TRP A 105 5.20 -2.75 -7.16
C TRP A 105 5.21 -4.13 -6.53
N GLN A 106 4.60 -4.27 -5.35
CA GLN A 106 4.60 -5.49 -4.54
C GLN A 106 3.23 -6.14 -4.45
N TYR A 107 3.20 -7.48 -4.40
CA TYR A 107 1.97 -8.27 -4.28
C TYR A 107 2.18 -9.52 -3.44
N LYS A 108 1.18 -9.87 -2.62
CA LYS A 108 1.15 -11.12 -1.83
C LYS A 108 0.16 -12.10 -2.43
N ASP A 109 0.55 -13.36 -2.54
CA ASP A 109 -0.38 -14.47 -2.72
C ASP A 109 -0.75 -15.04 -1.35
N LEU A 110 -1.99 -14.80 -0.88
CA LEU A 110 -2.45 -15.31 0.42
C LEU A 110 -2.78 -16.82 0.41
N LYS A 111 -2.85 -17.46 -0.76
CA LYS A 111 -2.97 -18.92 -0.86
C LYS A 111 -1.65 -19.60 -0.54
N THR A 112 -0.57 -19.09 -1.15
CA THR A 112 0.75 -19.73 -1.11
C THR A 112 1.73 -19.06 -0.14
N GLY A 113 1.46 -17.82 0.28
CA GLY A 113 2.36 -17.00 1.09
C GLY A 113 3.47 -16.33 0.28
N LYS A 114 3.50 -16.52 -1.04
CA LYS A 114 4.58 -16.06 -1.90
C LYS A 114 4.50 -14.56 -2.20
N ASP A 115 5.65 -13.91 -2.16
CA ASP A 115 5.83 -12.51 -2.52
C ASP A 115 6.19 -12.36 -3.99
N TYR A 116 5.64 -11.33 -4.63
CA TYR A 116 5.90 -10.97 -6.01
C TYR A 116 6.24 -9.48 -6.11
N SER A 117 7.05 -9.12 -7.11
CA SER A 117 7.36 -7.73 -7.39
C SER A 117 7.59 -7.49 -8.89
N MET A 118 7.18 -6.34 -9.43
CA MET A 118 7.49 -5.94 -10.82
C MET A 118 7.61 -4.43 -11.01
N SER A 119 8.44 -3.99 -11.96
CA SER A 119 8.74 -2.58 -12.23
C SER A 119 7.78 -1.90 -13.21
N GLU A 120 7.03 -2.67 -13.98
CA GLU A 120 6.05 -2.12 -14.94
C GLU A 120 4.65 -2.09 -14.35
N ASN A 121 3.78 -1.25 -14.92
CA ASN A 121 2.37 -1.21 -14.52
C ASN A 121 1.77 -2.59 -14.78
N PRO A 122 1.31 -3.31 -13.75
CA PRO A 122 0.82 -4.64 -13.98
C PRO A 122 -0.51 -4.52 -14.74
N GLY A 123 -0.55 -4.95 -16.00
CA GLY A 123 -1.80 -5.01 -16.77
C GLY A 123 -2.87 -5.97 -16.20
N ASN A 124 -2.62 -6.55 -15.03
CA ASN A 124 -3.48 -7.53 -14.37
C ASN A 124 -4.32 -6.85 -13.28
N TYR A 125 -5.54 -7.32 -13.13
CA TYR A 125 -6.44 -6.89 -12.07
C TYR A 125 -6.05 -7.56 -10.74
N TYR A 126 -5.88 -6.78 -9.67
CA TYR A 126 -5.52 -7.27 -8.33
C TYR A 126 -6.56 -6.91 -7.27
N LEU A 127 -6.54 -7.67 -6.18
CA LEU A 127 -7.31 -7.36 -4.98
C LEU A 127 -6.58 -6.30 -4.16
N GLN A 128 -7.34 -5.48 -3.45
CA GLN A 128 -6.81 -4.48 -2.52
C GLN A 128 -7.48 -4.61 -1.17
N LEU A 129 -6.67 -4.46 -0.12
CA LEU A 129 -7.14 -4.45 1.26
C LEU A 129 -6.80 -3.10 1.89
N CYS A 130 -7.75 -2.59 2.66
CA CYS A 130 -7.71 -1.24 3.19
C CYS A 130 -7.71 -1.30 4.72
N LEU A 131 -6.82 -0.52 5.33
CA LEU A 131 -6.74 -0.36 6.77
C LEU A 131 -7.87 0.53 7.28
N THR A 132 -8.26 0.34 8.54
CA THR A 132 -9.23 1.19 9.23
C THR A 132 -8.69 2.60 9.45
N THR A 133 -7.41 2.68 9.81
CA THR A 133 -6.66 3.90 10.03
C THR A 133 -5.63 4.12 8.93
N SER A 134 -5.48 5.38 8.50
CA SER A 134 -4.38 5.74 7.61
C SER A 134 -3.04 5.46 8.28
N ARG A 135 -2.11 4.87 7.54
CA ARG A 135 -0.71 4.83 7.92
C ARG A 135 -0.24 6.27 8.07
N SER A 136 0.53 6.53 9.13
CA SER A 136 1.20 7.81 9.28
C SER A 136 2.03 8.07 8.03
N GLY A 137 1.71 9.14 7.31
CA GLY A 137 2.47 9.63 6.18
C GLY A 137 3.90 9.98 6.59
N LEU A 138 4.75 10.03 5.57
CA LEU A 138 6.09 10.58 5.68
C LEU A 138 6.09 11.96 5.03
N ASN A 139 6.59 12.96 5.77
CA ASN A 139 6.85 14.29 5.28
C ASN A 139 8.35 14.40 4.96
N ILE A 140 8.66 14.69 3.70
CA ILE A 140 10.04 14.90 3.24
C ILE A 140 10.24 16.41 3.07
N ALA A 141 11.22 16.96 3.79
CA ALA A 141 11.65 18.34 3.66
C ALA A 141 13.10 18.39 3.17
N LEU A 142 13.36 19.24 2.20
CA LEU A 142 14.68 19.54 1.67
C LEU A 142 15.10 20.91 2.19
N SER A 143 16.28 21.00 2.79
CA SER A 143 16.83 22.24 3.30
C SER A 143 18.31 22.39 2.93
N SER A 144 18.79 23.63 2.86
CA SER A 144 20.18 23.94 2.57
C SER A 144 20.55 25.24 3.28
N ASP A 145 21.76 25.33 3.80
CA ASP A 145 22.30 26.59 4.34
C ASP A 145 22.47 27.66 3.25
N ALA A 146 22.49 27.24 1.99
CA ALA A 146 22.56 28.11 0.82
C ALA A 146 21.17 28.55 0.30
N TRP A 147 20.08 28.31 1.05
CA TRP A 147 18.72 28.68 0.64
C TRP A 147 18.54 30.20 0.55
N ASN A 148 18.06 30.68 -0.60
CA ASN A 148 17.68 32.05 -0.83
C ASN A 148 16.15 32.16 -0.91
N ALA A 149 15.54 32.88 0.05
CA ALA A 149 14.10 33.01 0.15
C ALA A 149 13.48 33.76 -1.05
N ASP A 150 14.11 34.85 -1.51
CA ASP A 150 13.60 35.67 -2.62
C ASP A 150 13.52 34.88 -3.94
N LYS A 151 14.45 33.96 -4.14
CA LYS A 151 14.51 33.08 -5.32
C LYS A 151 13.79 31.75 -5.11
N SER A 152 13.35 31.47 -3.89
CA SER A 152 12.78 30.16 -3.50
C SER A 152 13.65 28.99 -3.96
N ALA A 153 14.98 29.12 -3.80
CA ALA A 153 15.95 28.15 -4.28
C ALA A 153 17.27 28.23 -3.49
N ALA A 154 18.00 27.11 -3.42
CA ALA A 154 19.39 27.12 -2.98
C ALA A 154 20.30 27.67 -4.09
N VAL A 155 21.25 28.55 -3.74
CA VAL A 155 22.09 29.28 -4.71
C VAL A 155 23.57 29.09 -4.37
N ALA A 156 24.38 28.77 -5.37
CA ALA A 156 25.84 28.74 -5.28
C ALA A 156 26.47 29.38 -6.52
N LYS A 157 27.77 29.69 -6.47
CA LYS A 157 28.48 30.18 -7.66
C LYS A 157 28.68 29.03 -8.65
N LYS A 158 28.91 29.38 -9.92
CA LYS A 158 29.23 28.40 -10.96
C LYS A 158 30.46 27.59 -10.54
N GLY A 159 30.31 26.27 -10.48
CA GLY A 159 31.37 25.33 -10.11
C GLY A 159 31.39 24.92 -8.62
N GLU A 160 30.53 25.51 -7.78
CA GLU A 160 30.38 25.13 -6.38
C GLU A 160 29.25 24.11 -6.18
N THR A 161 29.35 23.33 -5.11
CA THR A 161 28.32 22.34 -4.71
C THR A 161 27.34 22.96 -3.72
N ILE A 162 26.06 22.61 -3.81
CA ILE A 162 25.03 22.96 -2.83
C ILE A 162 24.82 21.76 -1.90
N PRO A 163 25.18 21.84 -0.60
CA PRO A 163 24.84 20.79 0.35
C PRO A 163 23.33 20.82 0.63
N MET A 164 22.69 19.66 0.60
CA MET A 164 21.27 19.48 0.89
C MET A 164 21.09 18.55 2.08
N THR A 165 20.19 18.93 3.00
CA THR A 165 19.73 18.09 4.10
C THR A 165 18.33 17.59 3.80
N VAL A 166 18.16 16.27 3.72
CA VAL A 166 16.86 15.61 3.63
C VAL A 166 16.38 15.29 5.03
N THR A 167 15.23 15.85 5.42
CA THR A 167 14.56 15.53 6.69
C THR A 167 13.30 14.75 6.40
N VAL A 168 13.20 13.54 6.95
CA VAL A 168 11.99 12.72 6.89
C VAL A 168 11.35 12.69 8.27
N THR A 169 10.09 13.10 8.35
CA THR A 169 9.28 13.06 9.57
C THR A 169 8.01 12.27 9.35
N ASN A 170 7.40 11.76 10.41
CA ASN A 170 6.03 11.23 10.33
C ASN A 170 5.00 12.38 10.34
N ASP A 171 3.71 12.04 10.27
CA ASP A 171 2.61 13.02 10.39
C ASP A 171 2.62 13.83 11.69
N ALA A 172 3.24 13.32 12.75
CA ALA A 172 3.39 14.02 14.03
C ALA A 172 4.64 14.93 14.07
N GLY A 173 5.33 15.14 12.93
CA GLY A 173 6.55 15.96 12.85
C GLY A 173 7.77 15.34 13.54
N SER A 174 7.68 14.10 14.00
CA SER A 174 8.77 13.41 14.68
C SER A 174 9.67 12.70 13.67
N ARG A 175 10.99 12.81 13.85
CA ARG A 175 11.98 12.04 13.08
C ARG A 175 11.90 10.58 13.52
N ARG A 176 11.71 9.65 12.57
CA ARG A 176 11.75 8.21 12.89
C ARG A 176 13.21 7.77 13.08
N PRO A 177 13.60 7.23 14.25
CA PRO A 177 14.92 6.65 14.44
C PRO A 177 15.07 5.39 13.58
N GLY A 178 16.20 5.22 12.89
CA GLY A 178 16.60 3.94 12.29
C GLY A 178 16.40 3.77 10.78
N TRP A 179 16.06 4.82 10.03
CA TRP A 179 16.14 4.73 8.56
C TRP A 179 17.57 5.04 8.12
N PRO A 180 18.29 4.09 7.49
CA PRO A 180 19.74 4.22 7.37
C PRO A 180 20.15 5.39 6.49
N TYR A 181 19.54 5.61 5.33
CA TYR A 181 19.98 6.64 4.37
C TYR A 181 18.82 7.05 3.45
N CYS A 182 18.81 8.30 2.99
CA CYS A 182 18.18 8.70 1.71
C CYS A 182 19.21 8.56 0.59
#